data_AF-F8KDT2-F1
#
_entry.id   AF-F8KDT2-F1
#
_cell.length_a   1.000
_cell.length_b   1.000
_cell.length_c   1.000
_cell.angle_alpha   90.00
_cell.angle_beta   90.00
_cell.angle_gamma   90.00
#
_symmetry.space_group_name_H-M   'P 1'
#
loop_
_entity.id
_entity.type
_entity.pdbx_description
1 polymer ?
#
loop_
_entity_poly.entity_id
_entity_poly.type
_entity_poly.pdbx_seq_one_letter_code
_entity_poly.pdbx_strand_id
1 'polypeptide(L)'
;MAERDRGVGMKNVLIIGATGTLGSAVRQKLLKESNHHLTLFARSADQLDPNPQEQIIAGNVMNDADLDSAVKNQDAIFVALSGPLGVYAEKIIAAMKRQKVARLIFITSMGIYNEIPNSIGVGGNLEYNPVLRPYRDAADKIEATDLDYTIIRPGKFMRGPVDYEITHKGEPFGGKYVTISSIADLVLKLIANEHLYCQESVGINTPA
;
A
#
# COMPACT_ATOMS: atom_id res chain seq x y z
N MET A 1 16.19 -4.57 -34.45
CA MET A 1 17.27 -4.01 -33.61
C MET A 1 16.66 -3.82 -32.23
N ALA A 2 17.04 -4.64 -31.28
CA ALA A 2 16.32 -4.83 -30.02
C ALA A 2 16.57 -3.66 -29.06
N GLU A 3 15.52 -2.89 -28.77
CA GLU A 3 15.45 -2.07 -27.56
C GLU A 3 15.33 -3.03 -26.37
N ARG A 4 16.48 -3.35 -25.78
CA ARG A 4 16.54 -4.00 -24.48
C ARG A 4 15.98 -3.03 -23.46
N ASP A 5 14.78 -3.36 -22.99
CA ASP A 5 14.25 -3.16 -21.65
C ASP A 5 15.27 -2.50 -20.70
N ARG A 6 15.08 -1.21 -20.42
CA ARG A 6 15.77 -0.57 -19.28
C ARG A 6 15.18 -1.21 -18.04
N GLY A 7 15.77 -2.34 -17.63
CA GLY A 7 15.37 -3.07 -16.45
C GLY A 7 15.22 -2.10 -15.28
N VAL A 8 14.02 -2.08 -14.71
CA VAL A 8 13.74 -1.45 -13.43
C VAL A 8 14.83 -1.92 -12.47
N GLY A 9 15.60 -0.98 -11.92
CA GLY A 9 16.69 -1.30 -11.01
C GLY A 9 16.18 -2.17 -9.85
N MET A 10 17.02 -3.09 -9.39
CA MET A 10 16.76 -3.83 -8.16
C MET A 10 16.52 -2.83 -7.01
N LYS A 11 15.52 -3.10 -6.18
CA LYS A 11 15.10 -2.23 -5.06
C LYS A 11 14.94 -3.06 -3.80
N ASN A 12 15.21 -2.45 -2.65
CA ASN A 12 14.84 -2.94 -1.34
C ASN A 12 13.41 -2.46 -1.03
N VAL A 13 12.49 -3.39 -0.85
CA VAL A 13 11.07 -3.11 -0.63
C VAL A 13 10.66 -3.67 0.73
N LEU A 14 10.19 -2.79 1.61
CA LEU A 14 9.59 -3.18 2.87
C LEU A 14 8.08 -3.40 2.70
N ILE A 15 7.59 -4.56 3.15
CA ILE A 15 6.17 -4.87 3.25
C ILE A 15 5.78 -4.90 4.74
N ILE A 16 5.06 -3.88 5.19
CA ILE A 16 4.47 -3.81 6.53
C ILE A 16 3.07 -4.42 6.49
N GLY A 17 2.84 -5.45 7.32
CA GLY A 17 1.64 -6.28 7.25
C GLY A 17 1.81 -7.49 6.32
N ALA A 18 3.04 -8.01 6.22
CA ALA A 18 3.41 -9.07 5.27
C ALA A 18 2.60 -10.38 5.39
N THR A 19 2.06 -10.69 6.57
CA THR A 19 1.21 -11.87 6.80
C THR A 19 -0.27 -11.65 6.50
N GLY A 20 -0.68 -10.41 6.20
CA GLY A 20 -2.07 -10.08 5.86
C GLY A 20 -2.43 -10.46 4.42
N THR A 21 -3.71 -10.38 4.08
CA THR A 21 -4.22 -10.75 2.74
C THR A 21 -3.53 -9.99 1.60
N LEU A 22 -3.42 -8.66 1.72
CA LEU A 22 -2.76 -7.83 0.69
C LEU A 22 -1.24 -7.96 0.76
N GLY A 23 -0.65 -7.96 1.95
CA GLY A 23 0.80 -8.15 2.12
C GLY A 23 1.30 -9.44 1.49
N SER A 24 0.59 -10.56 1.71
CA SER A 24 0.90 -11.86 1.12
C SER A 24 0.76 -11.84 -0.41
N ALA A 25 -0.29 -11.22 -0.94
CA ALA A 25 -0.50 -11.13 -2.38
C ALA A 25 0.56 -10.26 -3.08
N VAL A 26 0.93 -9.12 -2.47
CA VAL A 26 2.00 -8.24 -2.96
C VAL A 26 3.36 -8.95 -2.89
N ARG A 27 3.67 -9.63 -1.79
CA ARG A 27 4.87 -10.47 -1.65
C ARG A 27 4.97 -11.47 -2.80
N GLN A 28 3.91 -12.25 -3.03
CA GLN A 28 3.89 -13.27 -4.09
C GLN A 28 4.04 -12.65 -5.49
N LYS A 29 3.37 -11.52 -5.77
CA LYS A 29 3.47 -10.81 -7.05
C LYS A 29 4.89 -10.30 -7.30
N LEU A 30 5.50 -9.67 -6.30
CA LEU A 30 6.87 -9.15 -6.40
C LEU A 30 7.90 -10.26 -6.60
N LEU A 31 7.82 -11.35 -5.83
CA LEU A 31 8.73 -12.51 -6.00
C LEU A 31 8.61 -13.17 -7.37
N LYS A 32 7.41 -13.17 -7.95
CA LYS A 32 7.16 -13.82 -9.25
C LYS A 32 7.62 -12.97 -10.43
N GLU A 33 7.49 -11.65 -10.33
CA GLU A 33 7.56 -10.74 -11.48
C GLU A 33 8.67 -9.67 -11.36
N SER A 34 9.52 -9.76 -10.34
CA SER A 34 10.64 -8.84 -10.14
C SER A 34 11.84 -9.53 -9.49
N ASN A 35 12.97 -8.82 -9.43
CA ASN A 35 14.16 -9.25 -8.70
C ASN A 35 14.41 -8.41 -7.44
N HIS A 36 13.38 -7.71 -6.93
CA HIS A 36 13.50 -6.88 -5.73
C HIS A 36 13.86 -7.70 -4.49
N HIS A 37 14.60 -7.09 -3.56
CA HIS A 37 14.83 -7.65 -2.24
C HIS A 37 13.68 -7.24 -1.33
N LEU A 38 13.03 -8.20 -0.67
CA LEU A 38 11.87 -7.93 0.17
C LEU A 38 12.23 -8.00 1.63
N THR A 39 11.90 -6.97 2.40
CA THR A 39 11.85 -7.05 3.86
C THR A 39 10.40 -7.26 4.29
N LEU A 40 10.13 -8.34 5.01
CA LEU A 40 8.80 -8.74 5.45
C LEU A 40 8.63 -8.39 6.93
N PHE A 41 7.78 -7.42 7.23
CA PHE A 41 7.54 -6.95 8.59
C PHE A 41 6.12 -7.24 9.04
N ALA A 42 5.99 -8.02 10.11
CA ALA A 42 4.73 -8.32 10.78
C ALA A 42 4.97 -8.84 12.19
N ARG A 43 3.95 -8.80 13.05
CA ARG A 43 4.04 -9.34 14.43
C ARG A 43 4.38 -10.83 14.49
N SER A 44 3.90 -11.58 13.50
CA SER A 44 4.09 -13.04 13.39
C SER A 44 4.85 -13.39 12.11
N ALA A 45 5.79 -12.53 11.69
CA ALA A 45 6.58 -12.74 10.48
C ALA A 45 7.54 -13.94 10.62
N ASP A 46 7.87 -14.33 11.84
CA ASP A 46 8.66 -15.52 12.21
C ASP A 46 8.01 -16.84 11.76
N GLN A 47 6.70 -16.82 11.45
CA GLN A 47 5.97 -17.98 10.91
C GLN A 47 6.10 -18.12 9.39
N LEU A 48 6.76 -17.17 8.72
CA LEU A 48 6.96 -17.21 7.27
C LEU A 48 8.23 -18.01 6.94
N ASP A 49 8.15 -18.83 5.89
CA ASP A 49 9.35 -19.39 5.26
C ASP A 49 9.90 -18.37 4.24
N PRO A 50 11.10 -17.81 4.44
CA PRO A 50 11.68 -16.82 3.52
C PRO A 50 12.38 -17.48 2.34
N ASN A 51 12.29 -16.83 1.18
CA ASN A 51 13.17 -17.10 0.04
C ASN A 51 14.52 -16.38 0.19
N PRO A 52 15.56 -16.74 -0.59
CA PRO A 52 16.88 -16.08 -0.53
C PRO A 52 16.85 -14.56 -0.80
N GLN A 53 15.82 -14.05 -1.47
CA GLN A 53 15.64 -12.62 -1.76
C GLN A 53 14.88 -11.88 -0.64
N GLU A 54 14.57 -12.55 0.47
CA GLU A 54 13.73 -12.03 1.54
C GLU A 54 14.44 -11.97 2.88
N GLN A 55 14.15 -10.93 3.64
CA GLN A 55 14.51 -10.77 5.04
C GLN A 55 13.26 -10.69 5.89
N ILE A 56 13.20 -11.46 6.98
CA ILE A 56 12.08 -11.43 7.93
C ILE A 56 12.45 -10.54 9.12
N ILE A 57 11.53 -9.68 9.51
CA ILE A 57 11.61 -8.92 10.75
C ILE A 57 10.28 -9.08 11.49
N ALA A 58 10.28 -9.92 12.52
CA ALA A 58 9.18 -9.99 13.46
C ALA A 58 9.24 -8.76 14.37
N GLY A 59 8.18 -7.95 14.36
CA GLY A 59 8.19 -6.69 15.11
C GLY A 59 6.83 -6.02 15.20
N ASN A 60 6.77 -4.93 15.96
CA ASN A 60 5.56 -4.16 16.20
C ASN A 60 5.69 -2.75 15.64
N VAL A 61 4.73 -2.31 14.82
CA VAL A 61 4.66 -0.94 14.29
C VAL A 61 4.54 0.13 15.38
N MET A 62 4.18 -0.23 16.61
CA MET A 62 4.16 0.68 17.75
C MET A 62 5.53 0.84 18.44
N ASN A 63 6.51 0.00 18.09
CA ASN A 63 7.87 0.05 18.61
C ASN A 63 8.78 0.76 17.60
N ASP A 64 9.34 1.89 18.01
CA ASP A 64 10.17 2.73 17.12
C ASP A 64 11.46 2.03 16.68
N ALA A 65 12.05 1.18 17.53
CA ALA A 65 13.27 0.44 17.19
C ALA A 65 13.03 -0.68 16.17
N ASP A 66 11.90 -1.38 16.29
CA ASP A 66 11.48 -2.40 15.32
C ASP A 66 11.22 -1.76 13.95
N LEU A 67 10.51 -0.62 13.94
CA LEU A 67 10.25 0.17 12.76
C LEU A 67 11.53 0.70 12.12
N ASP A 68 12.41 1.33 12.89
CA ASP A 68 13.67 1.89 12.37
C ASP A 68 14.55 0.81 11.73
N SER A 69 14.60 -0.37 12.35
CA SER A 69 15.34 -1.52 11.81
C SER A 69 14.76 -2.01 10.48
N ALA A 70 13.43 -2.01 10.35
CA ALA A 70 12.75 -2.43 9.12
C ALA A 70 12.84 -1.40 7.98
N VAL A 71 12.73 -0.10 8.32
CA VAL A 71 12.71 1.02 7.37
C VAL A 71 14.09 1.36 6.83
N LYS A 72 15.15 1.08 7.57
CA LYS A 72 16.52 1.41 7.17
C LYS A 72 16.91 0.78 5.82
N ASN A 73 17.53 1.58 4.95
CA ASN A 73 18.04 1.18 3.62
C ASN A 73 16.97 0.65 2.64
N GLN A 74 15.70 0.97 2.85
CA GLN A 74 14.61 0.63 1.93
C GLN A 74 14.46 1.72 0.87
N ASP A 75 14.13 1.31 -0.36
CA ASP A 75 13.83 2.23 -1.45
C ASP A 75 12.33 2.55 -1.53
N ALA A 76 11.48 1.59 -1.14
CA ALA A 76 10.03 1.77 -1.08
C ALA A 76 9.40 0.98 0.07
N ILE A 77 8.31 1.52 0.62
CA ILE A 77 7.57 0.89 1.71
C ILE A 77 6.12 0.71 1.30
N PHE A 78 5.64 -0.53 1.29
CA PHE A 78 4.23 -0.86 1.14
C PHE A 78 3.61 -1.18 2.49
N VAL A 79 2.47 -0.54 2.80
CA VAL A 79 1.77 -0.70 4.08
C VAL A 79 0.35 -1.18 3.86
N ALA A 80 0.03 -2.35 4.42
CA ALA A 80 -1.32 -2.91 4.45
C ALA A 80 -1.63 -3.39 5.88
N LEU A 81 -2.17 -2.49 6.70
CA LEU A 81 -2.49 -2.75 8.11
C LEU A 81 -3.99 -2.60 8.38
N SER A 82 -4.40 -3.06 9.57
CA SER A 82 -5.72 -2.79 10.16
C SER A 82 -5.56 -2.36 11.61
N GLY A 83 -6.50 -1.56 12.14
CA GLY A 83 -6.46 -1.03 13.50
C GLY A 83 -6.36 0.51 13.52
N PRO A 84 -5.64 1.11 14.49
CA PRO A 84 -5.51 2.57 14.62
C PRO A 84 -4.58 3.14 13.55
N LEU A 85 -5.02 3.11 12.29
CA LEU A 85 -4.19 3.42 11.11
C LEU A 85 -3.55 4.80 11.18
N GLY A 86 -4.22 5.81 11.71
CA GLY A 86 -3.62 7.14 11.85
C GLY A 86 -2.47 7.20 12.84
N VAL A 87 -2.47 6.36 13.88
CA VAL A 87 -1.32 6.21 14.80
C VAL A 87 -0.18 5.45 14.11
N TYR A 88 -0.51 4.41 13.35
CA TYR A 88 0.48 3.66 12.58
C TYR A 88 1.14 4.52 11.50
N ALA A 89 0.36 5.33 10.78
CA ALA A 89 0.86 6.26 9.77
C ALA A 89 1.86 7.25 10.40
N GLU A 90 1.52 7.86 11.53
CA GLU A 90 2.40 8.78 12.25
C GLU A 90 3.74 8.13 12.63
N LYS A 91 3.69 6.90 13.17
CA LYS A 91 4.89 6.12 13.51
C LYS A 91 5.74 5.78 12.30
N ILE A 92 5.11 5.35 11.20
CA ILE A 92 5.79 5.01 9.94
C ILE A 92 6.44 6.24 9.31
N ILE A 93 5.71 7.36 9.21
CA ILE A 93 6.23 8.64 8.70
C ILE A 93 7.45 9.09 9.51
N ALA A 94 7.38 9.00 10.85
CA ALA A 94 8.50 9.37 11.71
C ALA A 94 9.74 8.48 11.47
N ALA A 95 9.55 7.17 11.31
CA ALA A 95 10.63 6.24 10.98
C ALA A 95 11.24 6.52 9.60
N MET A 96 10.39 6.73 8.58
CA MET A 96 10.81 7.12 7.23
C MET A 96 11.66 8.38 7.24
N LYS A 97 11.24 9.41 7.97
CA LYS A 97 12.01 10.65 8.14
C LYS A 97 13.38 10.42 8.81
N ARG A 98 13.43 9.61 9.87
CA ARG A 98 14.70 9.27 10.56
C ARG A 98 15.67 8.53 9.64
N GLN A 99 15.16 7.59 8.84
CA GLN A 99 15.96 6.74 7.94
C GLN A 99 16.14 7.34 6.53
N LYS A 100 15.55 8.50 6.25
CA LYS A 100 15.60 9.21 4.95
C LYS A 100 15.07 8.37 3.78
N VAL A 101 13.97 7.65 4.00
CA VAL A 101 13.22 6.93 2.96
C VAL A 101 12.01 7.77 2.56
N ALA A 102 11.78 7.95 1.26
CA ALA A 102 10.74 8.86 0.76
C ALA A 102 9.51 8.15 0.18
N ARG A 103 9.68 7.01 -0.51
CA ARG A 103 8.59 6.35 -1.24
C ARG A 103 7.69 5.53 -0.32
N LEU A 104 6.45 5.99 -0.15
CA LEU A 104 5.41 5.32 0.65
C LEU A 104 4.22 4.89 -0.22
N ILE A 105 3.79 3.64 -0.11
CA ILE A 105 2.56 3.13 -0.74
C ILE A 105 1.64 2.63 0.38
N PHE A 106 0.52 3.30 0.62
CA PHE A 106 -0.30 3.06 1.81
C PHE A 106 -1.73 2.68 1.44
N ILE A 107 -2.18 1.51 1.90
CA ILE A 107 -3.57 1.06 1.72
C ILE A 107 -4.49 1.79 2.71
N THR A 108 -5.53 2.42 2.19
CA THR A 108 -6.66 2.95 2.96
C THR A 108 -7.95 2.22 2.56
N SER A 109 -9.02 2.95 2.23
CA SER A 109 -10.32 2.42 1.83
C SER A 109 -11.02 3.42 0.91
N MET A 110 -11.84 2.93 -0.03
CA MET A 110 -12.84 3.79 -0.67
C MET A 110 -13.77 4.41 0.39
N GLY A 111 -14.29 5.60 0.09
CA GLY A 111 -15.29 6.31 0.90
C GLY A 111 -14.71 7.27 1.94
N ILE A 112 -13.39 7.30 2.14
CA ILE A 112 -12.74 8.20 3.11
C ILE A 112 -12.85 9.69 2.73
N TYR A 113 -13.17 9.99 1.46
CA TYR A 113 -13.42 11.33 0.94
C TYR A 113 -14.89 11.56 0.55
N ASN A 114 -15.80 10.67 0.97
CA ASN A 114 -17.20 10.67 0.59
C ASN A 114 -17.44 10.58 -0.93
N GLU A 115 -16.55 9.87 -1.62
CA GLU A 115 -16.50 9.78 -3.08
C GLU A 115 -17.38 8.68 -3.70
N ILE A 116 -18.03 7.85 -2.88
CA ILE A 116 -18.86 6.73 -3.39
C ILE A 116 -20.22 7.28 -3.85
N PRO A 117 -20.60 7.13 -5.13
CA PRO A 117 -21.88 7.59 -5.64
C PRO A 117 -23.05 6.71 -5.16
N ASN A 118 -24.27 7.25 -5.25
CA ASN A 118 -25.48 6.54 -4.84
C ASN A 118 -25.72 5.22 -5.58
N SER A 119 -25.31 5.13 -6.85
CA SER A 119 -25.39 3.91 -7.66
C SER A 119 -24.57 2.74 -7.10
N ILE A 120 -23.50 3.03 -6.35
CA ILE A 120 -22.64 2.02 -5.70
C ILE A 120 -23.07 1.78 -4.25
N GLY A 121 -23.52 2.85 -3.58
CA GLY A 121 -24.07 2.83 -2.23
C GLY A 121 -23.39 3.85 -1.33
N VAL A 122 -23.98 5.05 -1.23
CA VAL A 122 -23.47 6.17 -0.42
C VAL A 122 -23.22 5.82 1.06
N GLY A 123 -23.90 4.80 1.59
CA GLY A 123 -23.67 4.33 2.96
C GLY A 123 -22.25 3.81 3.23
N GLY A 124 -21.45 3.57 2.18
CA GLY A 124 -20.03 3.28 2.33
C GLY A 124 -19.15 4.50 2.64
N ASN A 125 -19.66 5.73 2.48
CA ASN A 125 -18.91 6.96 2.71
C ASN A 125 -18.70 7.26 4.20
N LEU A 126 -17.61 7.94 4.52
CA LEU A 126 -17.22 8.33 5.89
C LEU A 126 -18.34 9.09 6.63
N GLU A 127 -19.12 9.92 5.93
CA GLU A 127 -20.29 10.62 6.46
C GLU A 127 -21.29 9.67 7.14
N TYR A 128 -21.47 8.46 6.59
CA TYR A 128 -22.41 7.45 7.07
C TYR A 128 -21.72 6.27 7.76
N ASN A 129 -20.40 6.13 7.61
CA ASN A 129 -19.63 4.99 8.06
C ASN A 129 -18.40 5.42 8.89
N PRO A 130 -18.57 5.63 10.22
CA PRO A 130 -17.49 6.11 11.08
C PRO A 130 -16.34 5.12 11.26
N VAL A 131 -16.48 3.85 10.83
CA VAL A 131 -15.37 2.88 10.81
C VAL A 131 -14.22 3.35 9.92
N LEU A 132 -14.49 4.27 8.98
CA LEU A 132 -13.50 4.84 8.08
C LEU A 132 -12.65 5.96 8.72
N ARG A 133 -12.98 6.43 9.94
CA ARG A 133 -12.24 7.51 10.60
C ARG A 133 -10.74 7.23 10.75
N PRO A 134 -10.28 6.04 11.17
CA PRO A 134 -8.84 5.75 11.25
C PRO A 134 -8.14 5.78 9.88
N TYR A 135 -8.85 5.37 8.82
CA TYR A 135 -8.34 5.42 7.45
C TYR A 135 -8.21 6.86 6.98
N ARG A 136 -9.21 7.70 7.30
CA ARG A 136 -9.16 9.13 7.00
C ARG A 136 -8.03 9.84 7.75
N ASP A 137 -7.87 9.58 9.05
CA ASP A 137 -6.78 10.15 9.86
C ASP A 137 -5.40 9.77 9.31
N ALA A 138 -5.22 8.51 8.87
CA ALA A 138 -3.97 8.10 8.20
C ALA A 138 -3.72 8.88 6.91
N ALA A 139 -4.75 9.03 6.07
CA ALA A 139 -4.65 9.77 4.82
C ALA A 139 -4.29 11.24 5.07
N ASP A 140 -4.98 11.92 5.99
CA ASP A 140 -4.69 13.33 6.32
C ASP A 140 -3.25 13.55 6.78
N LYS A 141 -2.74 12.64 7.62
CA LYS A 141 -1.36 12.69 8.11
C LYS A 141 -0.33 12.47 7.00
N ILE A 142 -0.59 11.54 6.08
CA ILE A 142 0.31 11.24 4.96
C ILE A 142 0.30 12.39 3.95
N GLU A 143 -0.88 12.91 3.59
CA GLU A 143 -1.03 14.01 2.65
C GLU A 143 -0.43 15.33 3.15
N ALA A 144 -0.20 15.46 4.47
CA ALA A 144 0.48 16.60 5.07
C ALA A 144 2.03 16.51 5.02
N THR A 145 2.59 15.44 4.45
CA THR A 145 4.05 15.24 4.36
C THR A 145 4.62 15.66 3.01
N ASP A 146 5.94 15.74 2.94
CA ASP A 146 6.73 15.86 1.70
C ASP A 146 7.16 14.50 1.13
N LEU A 147 6.64 13.38 1.66
CA LEU A 147 6.95 12.05 1.16
C LEU A 147 6.46 11.85 -0.29
N ASP A 148 7.15 10.99 -1.02
CA ASP A 148 6.71 10.48 -2.31
C ASP A 148 5.62 9.41 -2.10
N TYR A 149 4.48 9.82 -1.54
CA TYR A 149 3.43 8.88 -1.17
C TYR A 149 2.53 8.51 -2.36
N THR A 150 1.93 7.34 -2.30
CA THR A 150 0.71 7.00 -3.04
C THR A 150 -0.26 6.36 -2.06
N ILE A 151 -1.41 6.98 -1.85
CA ILE A 151 -2.50 6.39 -1.07
C ILE A 151 -3.37 5.59 -2.03
N ILE A 152 -3.61 4.32 -1.72
CA ILE A 152 -4.51 3.46 -2.49
C ILE A 152 -5.82 3.32 -1.72
N ARG A 153 -6.95 3.69 -2.33
CA ARG A 153 -8.32 3.55 -1.81
C ARG A 153 -9.02 2.39 -2.53
N PRO A 154 -8.86 1.14 -2.07
CA PRO A 154 -9.46 0.01 -2.76
C PRO A 154 -10.97 -0.06 -2.55
N GLY A 155 -11.65 -0.58 -3.57
CA GLY A 155 -12.99 -1.14 -3.43
C GLY A 155 -13.00 -2.39 -2.53
N LYS A 156 -14.17 -3.00 -2.37
CA LYS A 156 -14.30 -4.24 -1.58
C LYS A 156 -13.55 -5.40 -2.24
N PHE A 157 -12.70 -6.08 -1.48
CA PHE A 157 -11.89 -7.17 -2.01
C PHE A 157 -12.72 -8.33 -2.55
N MET A 158 -12.32 -8.83 -3.70
CA MET A 158 -12.76 -10.09 -4.28
C MET A 158 -11.56 -10.87 -4.84
N ARG A 159 -11.80 -12.11 -5.27
CA ARG A 159 -10.82 -12.92 -6.00
C ARG A 159 -11.13 -12.82 -7.50
N GLY A 160 -10.08 -12.86 -8.31
CA GLY A 160 -10.22 -12.80 -9.76
C GLY A 160 -8.91 -12.44 -10.45
N PRO A 161 -8.92 -12.35 -11.79
CA PRO A 161 -7.79 -11.87 -12.57
C PRO A 161 -7.50 -10.39 -12.27
N VAL A 162 -6.39 -9.90 -12.80
CA VAL A 162 -6.10 -8.46 -12.81
C VAL A 162 -7.09 -7.80 -13.76
N ASP A 163 -7.92 -6.91 -13.21
CA ASP A 163 -8.91 -6.11 -13.94
C ASP A 163 -9.33 -4.93 -13.06
N TYR A 164 -8.84 -3.74 -13.40
CA TYR A 164 -9.08 -2.52 -12.65
C TYR A 164 -9.00 -1.26 -13.48
N GLU A 165 -9.71 -0.24 -13.02
CA GLU A 165 -9.55 1.16 -13.38
C GLU A 165 -9.09 1.98 -12.15
N ILE A 166 -8.64 3.20 -12.42
CA ILE A 166 -8.17 4.15 -11.42
C ILE A 166 -9.11 5.36 -11.38
N THR A 167 -9.42 5.83 -10.18
CA THR A 167 -10.11 7.11 -9.95
C THR A 167 -9.23 8.00 -9.08
N HIS A 168 -9.21 9.31 -9.32
CA HIS A 168 -8.39 10.24 -8.55
C HIS A 168 -9.19 10.84 -7.40
N LYS A 169 -8.50 11.42 -6.41
CA LYS A 169 -9.16 12.15 -5.33
C LYS A 169 -9.93 13.34 -5.91
N GLY A 170 -11.20 13.46 -5.54
CA GLY A 170 -12.12 14.46 -6.10
C GLY A 170 -13.02 13.92 -7.21
N GLU A 171 -12.70 12.75 -7.77
CA GLU A 171 -13.55 12.05 -8.72
C GLU A 171 -14.50 11.07 -8.00
N PRO A 172 -15.71 10.84 -8.53
CA PRO A 172 -16.57 9.75 -8.06
C PRO A 172 -15.87 8.39 -8.23
N PHE A 173 -16.03 7.52 -7.23
CA PHE A 173 -15.52 6.14 -7.31
C PHE A 173 -16.27 5.34 -8.40
N GLY A 174 -15.56 4.53 -9.18
CA GLY A 174 -16.12 3.86 -10.36
C GLY A 174 -16.92 2.59 -10.07
N GLY A 175 -16.42 1.74 -9.16
CA GLY A 175 -16.96 0.40 -8.94
C GLY A 175 -16.85 -0.08 -7.49
N LYS A 176 -17.74 -0.99 -7.07
CA LYS A 176 -17.84 -1.42 -5.66
C LYS A 176 -16.70 -2.33 -5.19
N TYR A 177 -16.13 -3.08 -6.10
CA TYR A 177 -15.23 -4.19 -5.80
C TYR A 177 -13.89 -4.03 -6.50
N VAL A 178 -12.90 -4.77 -6.04
CA VAL A 178 -11.59 -4.87 -6.69
C VAL A 178 -11.00 -6.25 -6.41
N THR A 179 -10.30 -6.83 -7.39
CA THR A 179 -9.58 -8.08 -7.17
C THR A 179 -8.29 -7.82 -6.38
N ILE A 180 -7.95 -8.72 -5.44
CA ILE A 180 -6.68 -8.63 -4.69
C ILE A 180 -5.47 -8.63 -5.65
N SER A 181 -5.56 -9.40 -6.74
CA SER A 181 -4.56 -9.44 -7.81
C SER A 181 -4.34 -8.07 -8.47
N SER A 182 -5.40 -7.28 -8.64
CA SER A 182 -5.31 -5.92 -9.21
C SER A 182 -4.58 -4.95 -8.30
N ILE A 183 -4.84 -5.03 -6.98
CA ILE A 183 -4.11 -4.22 -6.01
C ILE A 183 -2.62 -4.60 -6.03
N ALA A 184 -2.30 -5.89 -6.04
CA ALA A 184 -0.92 -6.36 -6.10
C ALA A 184 -0.22 -5.93 -7.40
N ASP A 185 -0.93 -5.94 -8.52
CA ASP A 185 -0.44 -5.45 -9.81
C ASP A 185 -0.15 -3.93 -9.79
N LEU A 186 -1.05 -3.12 -9.24
CA LEU A 186 -0.81 -1.69 -9.07
C LEU A 186 0.41 -1.43 -8.17
N VAL A 187 0.55 -2.14 -7.05
CA VAL A 187 1.69 -1.99 -6.14
C VAL A 187 3.01 -2.32 -6.84
N LEU A 188 3.07 -3.39 -7.65
CA LEU A 188 4.23 -3.70 -8.48
C LEU A 188 4.60 -2.52 -9.40
N LYS A 189 3.61 -1.93 -10.09
CA LYS A 189 3.82 -0.78 -10.98
C LYS A 189 4.30 0.47 -10.21
N LEU A 190 3.77 0.72 -9.01
CA LEU A 190 4.15 1.85 -8.16
C LEU A 190 5.57 1.73 -7.58
N ILE A 191 6.03 0.51 -7.33
CA ILE A 191 7.40 0.22 -6.91
C ILE A 191 8.35 0.40 -8.11
N ALA A 192 7.95 -0.07 -9.28
CA ALA A 192 8.74 0.01 -10.50
C ALA A 192 8.91 1.46 -11.01
N ASN A 193 7.87 2.28 -10.91
CA ASN A 193 7.87 3.68 -11.32
C ASN A 193 7.53 4.59 -10.12
N GLU A 194 8.55 5.25 -9.56
CA GLU A 194 8.40 6.11 -8.40
C GLU A 194 7.62 7.40 -8.66
N HIS A 195 7.50 7.82 -9.93
CA HIS A 195 6.72 8.99 -10.32
C HIS A 195 5.24 8.66 -10.56
N LEU A 196 4.89 7.38 -10.71
CA LEU A 196 3.51 6.98 -10.92
C LEU A 196 2.70 7.27 -9.65
N TYR A 197 1.70 8.16 -9.78
CA TYR A 197 0.81 8.59 -8.70
C TYR A 197 1.56 9.10 -7.46
N CYS A 198 2.71 9.76 -7.67
CA CYS A 198 3.47 10.39 -6.58
C CYS A 198 2.69 11.58 -6.01
N GLN A 199 2.56 11.61 -4.68
CA GLN A 199 1.75 12.56 -3.90
C GLN A 199 0.25 12.52 -4.25
N GLU A 200 -0.23 11.39 -4.76
CA GLU A 200 -1.64 11.21 -5.12
C GLU A 200 -2.38 10.20 -4.22
N SER A 201 -3.70 10.34 -4.18
CA SER A 201 -4.62 9.38 -3.55
C SER A 201 -5.56 8.80 -4.61
N VAL A 202 -5.26 7.57 -5.01
CA VAL A 202 -5.93 6.88 -6.12
C VAL A 202 -6.88 5.80 -5.61
N GLY A 203 -8.12 5.84 -6.10
CA GLY A 203 -9.07 4.77 -6.00
C GLY A 203 -8.75 3.65 -6.98
N ILE A 204 -9.04 2.41 -6.59
CA ILE A 204 -8.91 1.24 -7.47
C ILE A 204 -10.15 0.35 -7.34
N ASN A 205 -10.76 0.05 -8.48
CA ASN A 205 -11.93 -0.80 -8.59
C ASN A 205 -11.92 -1.59 -9.91
N THR A 206 -12.60 -2.72 -9.93
CA THR A 206 -12.94 -3.41 -11.17
C THR A 206 -14.00 -2.58 -11.91
N PRO A 207 -13.88 -2.38 -13.24
CA PRO A 207 -14.89 -1.70 -14.05
C PRO A 207 -16.26 -2.38 -13.92
N ALA A 208 -17.32 -1.60 -14.07
CA ALA A 208 -18.71 -2.07 -13.95
C ALA A 208 -19.17 -2.92 -15.16
#